data_AF-A0A822BIT4-F1
#
_entry.id   AF-A0A822BIT4-F1
#
_cell.length_a   1.000
_cell.length_b   1.000
_cell.length_c   1.000
_cell.angle_alpha   90.00
_cell.angle_beta   90.00
_cell.angle_gamma   90.00
#
_symmetry.space_group_name_H-M   'P 1'
#
loop_
_entity.id
_entity.type
_entity.pdbx_description
1 polymer ?
#
loop_
_entity_poly.entity_id
_entity_poly.type
_entity_poly.pdbx_seq_one_letter_code
_entity_poly.pdbx_strand_id
1 'polypeptide(L)'
;TIPPSAGWEKNERQRLGSRQVNLSTSMNPIHLAETAVGLNLKLMKWRLAPELDLESLEQMSCLLLGAGTLGCNVARCLMGWGIKNITFIDNSRISYSNPVRQTLFTFQDSCENKPKAQAAADALKIIYPGIKSIGYDLTIPMPGHTVSDSTMEKVKEDINLLHDLIRQHDVIFLLTDSRESRWLPTVIGAVEQKIVLCCAVGFDSYVIIRHGIPTKESNSSSTTYKNYLPGNKLGCYFCNDIVAPVDSSIDRTLDQQCTVTRPGISMMASALSVELLVSIIQHPLR
;
A
#
# COMPACT_ATOMS: atom_id res chain seq x y z
N THR A 1 10.37 65.46 -36.82
CA THR A 1 11.12 64.82 -35.72
C THR A 1 10.20 63.83 -35.05
N ILE A 2 10.61 62.56 -34.94
CA ILE A 2 9.78 61.51 -34.31
C ILE A 2 9.87 61.70 -32.79
N PRO A 3 8.75 61.75 -32.04
CA PRO A 3 8.80 61.88 -30.59
C PRO A 3 9.42 60.63 -29.92
N PRO A 4 10.15 60.80 -28.81
CA PRO A 4 10.75 59.67 -28.09
C PRO A 4 9.67 58.77 -27.49
N SER A 5 9.83 57.46 -27.62
CA SER A 5 8.93 56.47 -27.04
C SER A 5 9.25 56.23 -25.56
N ALA A 6 8.21 56.25 -24.72
CA ALA A 6 8.25 55.97 -23.29
C ALA A 6 7.00 55.17 -22.89
N GLY A 7 6.98 54.59 -21.68
CA GLY A 7 5.79 53.89 -21.16
C GLY A 7 6.03 52.51 -20.55
N TRP A 8 7.27 52.02 -20.54
CA TRP A 8 7.60 50.76 -19.87
C TRP A 8 7.36 50.86 -18.36
N GLU A 9 6.51 49.98 -17.84
CA GLU A 9 6.24 49.88 -16.40
C GLU A 9 7.50 49.37 -15.68
N LYS A 10 7.79 49.96 -14.52
CA LYS A 10 8.88 49.50 -13.65
C LYS A 10 8.44 48.28 -12.86
N ASN A 11 9.35 47.34 -12.63
CA ASN A 11 9.12 46.23 -11.70
C ASN A 11 9.11 46.71 -10.23
N GLU A 12 8.87 45.80 -9.29
CA GLU A 12 8.85 46.10 -7.84
C GLU A 12 10.15 46.73 -7.33
N ARG A 13 11.29 46.46 -8.01
CA ARG A 13 12.61 47.03 -7.71
C ARG A 13 12.85 48.39 -8.38
N GLN A 14 11.80 49.02 -8.91
CA GLN A 14 11.85 50.31 -9.63
C GLN A 14 12.77 50.31 -10.85
N ARG A 15 13.08 49.13 -11.39
CA ARG A 15 13.89 48.98 -12.62
C ARG A 15 12.98 48.67 -13.80
N LEU A 16 13.38 49.15 -14.98
CA LEU A 16 12.76 48.75 -16.24
C LEU A 16 13.16 47.30 -16.51
N GLY A 17 12.22 46.38 -16.31
CA GLY A 17 12.44 44.94 -16.44
C GLY A 17 11.13 44.18 -16.35
N SER A 18 11.11 42.96 -16.86
CA SER A 18 9.91 42.13 -16.85
C SER A 18 9.47 41.75 -15.42
N ARG A 19 8.16 41.58 -15.23
CA ARG A 19 7.59 40.93 -14.06
C ARG A 19 7.34 39.47 -14.41
N GLN A 20 7.79 38.56 -13.56
CA GLN A 20 7.55 37.13 -13.71
C GLN A 20 6.71 36.67 -12.52
N VAL A 21 5.60 35.99 -12.80
CA VAL A 21 4.69 35.46 -11.79
C VAL A 21 4.50 33.97 -12.03
N ASN A 22 4.63 33.15 -10.99
CA ASN A 22 4.33 31.72 -11.08
C ASN A 22 2.84 31.50 -10.79
N LEU A 23 2.07 31.24 -11.84
CA LEU A 23 0.63 30.96 -11.75
C LEU A 23 0.33 29.45 -11.64
N SER A 24 1.34 28.59 -11.49
CA SER A 24 1.10 27.14 -11.43
C SER A 24 0.20 26.73 -10.27
N THR A 25 0.22 27.43 -9.14
CA THR A 25 -0.64 27.13 -7.99
C THR A 25 -2.13 27.36 -8.27
N SER A 26 -2.47 28.26 -9.20
CA SER A 26 -3.86 28.59 -9.56
C SER A 26 -4.29 28.09 -10.93
N MET A 27 -3.36 27.77 -11.82
CA MET A 27 -3.64 27.40 -13.21
C MET A 27 -3.16 26.00 -13.60
N ASN A 28 -2.23 25.37 -12.86
CA ASN A 28 -1.82 24.00 -13.16
C ASN A 28 -2.86 23.01 -12.62
N PRO A 29 -3.54 22.22 -13.49
CA PRO A 29 -4.54 21.25 -13.05
C PRO A 29 -4.00 20.24 -12.03
N ILE A 30 -2.72 19.88 -12.11
CA ILE A 30 -2.08 18.96 -11.17
C ILE A 30 -2.05 19.59 -9.78
N HIS A 31 -1.46 20.78 -9.63
CA HIS A 31 -1.39 21.47 -8.33
C HIS A 31 -2.78 21.78 -7.75
N LEU A 32 -3.76 22.10 -8.61
CA LEU A 32 -5.14 22.29 -8.19
C LEU A 32 -5.75 21.01 -7.62
N ALA A 33 -5.52 19.86 -8.27
CA ALA A 33 -5.96 18.56 -7.78
C ALA A 33 -5.29 18.20 -6.44
N GLU A 34 -3.98 18.38 -6.32
CA GLU A 34 -3.24 18.14 -5.07
C GLU A 34 -3.78 18.99 -3.91
N THR A 35 -4.05 20.27 -4.18
CA THR A 35 -4.60 21.20 -3.19
C THR A 35 -6.03 20.79 -2.79
N ALA A 36 -6.87 20.39 -3.75
CA ALA A 36 -8.24 19.98 -3.49
C ALA A 36 -8.33 18.69 -2.65
N VAL A 37 -7.49 17.68 -2.95
CA VAL A 37 -7.41 16.45 -2.16
C VAL A 37 -6.94 16.74 -0.74
N GLY A 38 -5.86 17.51 -0.58
CA GLY A 38 -5.36 17.89 0.74
C GLY A 38 -6.37 18.71 1.55
N LEU A 39 -7.18 19.56 0.89
CA LEU A 39 -8.22 20.33 1.55
C LEU A 39 -9.33 19.44 2.12
N ASN A 40 -9.74 18.39 1.40
CA ASN A 40 -10.78 17.47 1.88
C ASN A 40 -10.38 16.80 3.21
N LEU A 41 -9.16 16.30 3.31
CA LEU A 41 -8.62 15.71 4.53
C LEU A 41 -8.47 16.75 5.65
N LYS A 42 -8.00 17.96 5.33
CA LYS A 42 -7.92 19.05 6.31
C LYS A 42 -9.30 19.46 6.84
N LEU A 43 -10.35 19.42 6.01
CA LEU A 43 -11.72 19.67 6.46
C LEU A 43 -12.20 18.62 7.46
N MET A 44 -11.86 17.34 7.26
CA MET A 44 -12.15 16.29 8.26
C MET A 44 -11.46 16.59 9.59
N LYS A 45 -10.16 16.95 9.56
CA LYS A 45 -9.41 17.36 10.74
C LYS A 45 -10.05 18.55 11.44
N TRP A 46 -10.31 19.64 10.72
CA TRP A 46 -10.80 20.89 11.32
C TRP A 46 -12.22 20.80 11.86
N ARG A 47 -13.09 20.00 11.22
CA ARG A 47 -14.51 19.93 11.60
C ARG A 47 -14.84 18.81 12.57
N LEU A 48 -14.15 17.66 12.47
CA LEU A 48 -14.57 16.43 13.15
C LEU A 48 -13.49 15.87 14.07
N ALA A 49 -12.22 15.88 13.66
CA ALA A 49 -11.13 15.24 14.40
C ALA A 49 -9.86 16.11 14.44
N PRO A 50 -9.80 17.13 15.31
CA PRO A 50 -8.67 18.08 15.37
C PRO A 50 -7.31 17.44 15.65
N GLU A 51 -7.30 16.31 16.35
CA GLU A 51 -6.09 15.55 16.72
C GLU A 51 -5.52 14.70 15.57
N LEU A 52 -6.24 14.60 14.44
CA LEU A 52 -5.81 13.81 13.29
C LEU A 52 -4.49 14.31 12.71
N ASP A 53 -3.48 13.45 12.72
CA ASP A 53 -2.17 13.68 12.13
C ASP A 53 -2.16 13.22 10.66
N LEU A 54 -2.51 14.15 9.77
CA LEU A 54 -2.50 13.93 8.33
C LEU A 54 -1.08 13.89 7.74
N GLU A 55 -0.10 14.49 8.41
CA GLU A 55 1.26 14.60 7.88
C GLU A 55 1.98 13.25 7.95
N SER A 56 1.82 12.51 9.06
CA SER A 56 2.37 11.17 9.16
C SER A 56 1.75 10.18 8.17
N LEU A 57 0.47 10.33 7.83
CA LEU A 57 -0.17 9.55 6.77
C LEU A 57 0.42 9.90 5.40
N GLU A 58 0.52 11.19 5.07
CA GLU A 58 1.03 11.62 3.77
C GLU A 58 2.48 11.17 3.49
N GLN A 59 3.34 11.24 4.51
CA GLN A 59 4.76 10.88 4.41
C GLN A 59 5.00 9.36 4.39
N MET A 60 4.02 8.57 4.80
CA MET A 60 4.14 7.12 4.92
C MET A 60 4.38 6.43 3.58
N SER A 61 5.09 5.31 3.65
CA SER A 61 5.31 4.39 2.56
C SER A 61 4.66 3.03 2.81
N CYS A 62 3.84 2.61 1.84
CA CYS A 62 3.11 1.34 1.90
C CYS A 62 3.59 0.39 0.81
N LEU A 63 4.00 -0.82 1.22
CA LEU A 63 4.28 -1.93 0.31
C LEU A 63 3.07 -2.86 0.25
N LEU A 64 2.50 -3.04 -0.95
CA LEU A 64 1.37 -3.91 -1.20
C LEU A 64 1.84 -5.21 -1.87
N LEU A 65 1.87 -6.30 -1.11
CA LEU A 65 2.21 -7.63 -1.61
C LEU A 65 0.95 -8.27 -2.20
N GLY A 66 0.79 -8.13 -3.50
CA GLY A 66 -0.38 -8.52 -4.29
C GLY A 66 -1.06 -7.31 -4.91
N ALA A 67 -1.21 -7.32 -6.23
CA ALA A 67 -1.95 -6.34 -7.03
C ALA A 67 -3.30 -6.90 -7.53
N GLY A 68 -3.84 -7.89 -6.82
CA GLY A 68 -5.15 -8.47 -7.09
C GLY A 68 -6.32 -7.62 -6.56
N THR A 69 -7.44 -8.27 -6.26
CA THR A 69 -8.69 -7.62 -5.80
C THR A 69 -8.47 -6.78 -4.54
N LEU A 70 -7.75 -7.33 -3.55
CA LEU A 70 -7.41 -6.63 -2.31
C LEU A 70 -6.42 -5.48 -2.56
N GLY A 71 -5.33 -5.74 -3.29
CA GLY A 71 -4.31 -4.75 -3.62
C GLY A 71 -4.88 -3.49 -4.27
N CYS A 72 -5.75 -3.68 -5.27
CA CYS A 72 -6.42 -2.57 -5.96
C CYS A 72 -7.29 -1.73 -5.02
N ASN A 73 -8.11 -2.38 -4.19
CA ASN A 73 -9.03 -1.69 -3.30
C ASN A 73 -8.29 -0.99 -2.14
N VAL A 74 -7.32 -1.68 -1.52
CA VAL A 74 -6.45 -1.10 -0.48
C VAL A 74 -5.74 0.14 -1.02
N ALA A 75 -5.13 0.06 -2.20
CA ALA A 75 -4.44 1.19 -2.80
C ALA A 75 -5.35 2.41 -3.01
N ARG A 76 -6.60 2.21 -3.46
CA ARG A 76 -7.57 3.31 -3.60
C ARG A 76 -7.95 3.92 -2.26
N CYS A 77 -8.11 3.10 -1.22
CA CYS A 77 -8.38 3.59 0.14
C CYS A 77 -7.18 4.37 0.71
N LEU A 78 -5.95 3.88 0.55
CA LEU A 78 -4.72 4.56 1.00
C LEU A 78 -4.57 5.93 0.32
N MET A 79 -4.77 5.99 -0.99
CA MET A 79 -4.76 7.25 -1.75
C MET A 79 -5.84 8.22 -1.28
N GLY A 80 -7.03 7.71 -0.93
CA GLY A 80 -8.11 8.52 -0.34
C GLY A 80 -7.72 9.17 1.00
N TRP A 81 -6.89 8.49 1.79
CA TRP A 81 -6.29 9.02 3.03
C TRP A 81 -5.07 9.92 2.82
N GLY A 82 -4.70 10.19 1.56
CA GLY A 82 -3.60 11.09 1.22
C GLY A 82 -2.21 10.43 1.27
N ILE A 83 -2.13 9.10 1.41
CA ILE A 83 -0.87 8.36 1.36
C ILE A 83 -0.34 8.38 -0.09
N LYS A 84 0.88 8.89 -0.27
CA LYS A 84 1.44 9.14 -1.61
C LYS A 84 2.43 8.08 -2.08
N ASN A 85 3.07 7.33 -1.19
CA ASN A 85 4.12 6.39 -1.56
C ASN A 85 3.56 4.96 -1.50
N ILE A 86 3.25 4.38 -2.66
CA ILE A 86 2.65 3.04 -2.77
C ILE A 86 3.44 2.19 -3.75
N THR A 87 4.06 1.12 -3.27
CA THR A 87 4.76 0.14 -4.10
C THR A 87 3.97 -1.16 -4.18
N PHE A 88 3.81 -1.71 -5.39
CA PHE A 88 3.17 -3.00 -5.62
C PHE A 88 4.19 -4.09 -5.91
N ILE A 89 3.93 -5.29 -5.40
CA ILE A 89 4.61 -6.53 -5.79
C ILE A 89 3.57 -7.52 -6.30
N ASP A 90 3.72 -8.00 -7.52
CA ASP A 90 2.88 -9.04 -8.11
C ASP A 90 3.59 -9.64 -9.34
N ASN A 91 3.61 -10.96 -9.48
CA ASN A 91 4.26 -11.64 -10.60
C ASN A 91 3.29 -12.06 -11.73
N SER A 92 2.01 -11.72 -11.60
CA SER A 92 0.97 -12.15 -12.51
C SER A 92 0.60 -11.07 -13.53
N ARG A 93 -0.11 -11.51 -14.58
CA ARG A 93 -0.62 -10.64 -15.64
C ARG A 93 -2.13 -10.49 -15.57
N ILE A 94 -2.64 -9.41 -16.15
CA ILE A 94 -4.07 -9.10 -16.15
C ILE A 94 -4.79 -10.04 -17.13
N SER A 95 -5.77 -10.78 -16.60
CA SER A 95 -6.67 -11.63 -17.38
C SER A 95 -8.02 -10.97 -17.61
N TYR A 96 -8.79 -11.44 -18.60
CA TYR A 96 -10.11 -10.87 -18.96
C TYR A 96 -11.13 -10.81 -17.81
N SER A 97 -11.04 -11.72 -16.84
CA SER A 97 -11.95 -11.75 -15.69
C SER A 97 -11.58 -10.76 -14.58
N ASN A 98 -10.39 -10.15 -14.66
CA ASN A 98 -9.84 -9.30 -13.60
C ASN A 98 -10.49 -7.90 -13.52
N PRO A 99 -10.69 -7.15 -14.62
CA PRO A 99 -11.16 -5.76 -14.54
C PRO A 99 -12.46 -5.55 -13.76
N VAL A 100 -13.37 -6.53 -13.77
CA VAL A 100 -14.64 -6.42 -13.04
C VAL A 100 -14.52 -6.60 -11.52
N ARG A 101 -13.37 -7.07 -11.02
CA ARG A 101 -13.10 -7.27 -9.58
C ARG A 101 -11.90 -6.46 -9.08
N GLN A 102 -10.97 -6.14 -9.97
CA GLN A 102 -9.69 -5.48 -9.67
C GLN A 102 -9.76 -4.04 -10.19
N THR A 103 -10.09 -3.11 -9.29
CA THR A 103 -10.56 -1.75 -9.61
C THR A 103 -9.52 -0.82 -10.25
N LEU A 104 -8.29 -1.29 -10.48
CA LEU A 104 -7.24 -0.51 -11.15
C LEU A 104 -7.04 -0.90 -12.61
N PHE A 105 -7.67 -1.99 -13.07
CA PHE A 105 -7.44 -2.52 -14.42
C PHE A 105 -8.64 -2.28 -15.33
N THR A 106 -8.36 -2.00 -16.59
CA THR A 106 -9.37 -1.86 -17.64
C THR A 106 -9.43 -3.09 -18.52
N PHE A 107 -10.49 -3.21 -19.33
CA PHE A 107 -10.57 -4.24 -20.37
C PHE A 107 -9.37 -4.19 -21.33
N GLN A 108 -8.94 -2.99 -21.71
CA GLN A 108 -7.80 -2.80 -22.61
C GLN A 108 -6.51 -3.39 -22.03
N ASP A 109 -6.28 -3.22 -20.72
CA ASP A 109 -5.10 -3.77 -20.04
C ASP A 109 -5.08 -5.31 -20.07
N SER A 110 -6.27 -5.94 -20.06
CA SER A 110 -6.39 -7.39 -20.21
C SER A 110 -6.12 -7.87 -21.63
N CYS A 111 -6.50 -7.10 -22.66
CA CYS A 111 -6.18 -7.39 -24.06
C CYS A 111 -4.67 -7.31 -24.32
N GLU A 112 -3.99 -6.37 -23.66
CA GLU A 112 -2.54 -6.17 -23.76
C GLU A 112 -1.73 -7.11 -22.85
N ASN A 113 -2.42 -7.93 -22.04
CA ASN A 113 -1.81 -8.87 -21.10
C ASN A 113 -0.75 -8.19 -20.19
N LYS A 114 -1.03 -6.98 -19.71
CA LYS A 114 -0.05 -6.18 -18.96
C LYS A 114 0.33 -6.86 -17.62
N PRO A 115 1.58 -6.69 -17.15
CA PRO A 115 1.98 -7.08 -15.79
C PRO A 115 1.15 -6.32 -14.74
N LYS A 116 0.59 -7.03 -13.75
CA LYS A 116 -0.33 -6.42 -12.78
C LYS A 116 0.33 -5.34 -11.92
N ALA A 117 1.53 -5.60 -11.40
CA ALA A 117 2.21 -4.67 -10.50
C ALA A 117 2.44 -3.32 -11.18
N GLN A 118 2.99 -3.32 -12.40
CA GLN A 118 3.26 -2.11 -13.17
C GLN A 118 1.97 -1.40 -13.59
N ALA A 119 0.98 -2.15 -14.10
CA ALA A 119 -0.31 -1.58 -14.49
C ALA A 119 -1.04 -0.94 -13.32
N ALA A 120 -0.96 -1.51 -12.11
CA ALA A 120 -1.57 -0.95 -10.91
C ALA A 120 -0.90 0.38 -10.52
N ALA A 121 0.42 0.43 -10.57
CA ALA A 121 1.17 1.65 -10.30
C ALA A 121 0.85 2.77 -11.30
N ASP A 122 0.71 2.44 -12.59
CA ASP A 122 0.38 3.40 -13.63
C ASP A 122 -1.07 3.86 -13.54
N ALA A 123 -2.00 2.97 -13.21
CA ALA A 123 -3.40 3.32 -12.95
C ALA A 123 -3.53 4.31 -11.79
N LEU A 124 -2.75 4.16 -10.71
CA LEU A 124 -2.74 5.14 -9.62
C LEU A 124 -2.27 6.52 -10.09
N LYS A 125 -1.23 6.61 -10.93
CA LYS A 125 -0.74 7.89 -11.48
C LYS A 125 -1.77 8.56 -12.39
N ILE A 126 -2.57 7.76 -13.11
CA ILE A 126 -3.69 8.28 -13.91
C ILE A 126 -4.76 8.88 -13.01
N ILE A 127 -5.08 8.24 -11.88
CA ILE A 127 -6.10 8.74 -10.94
C ILE A 127 -5.62 9.99 -10.21
N TYR A 128 -4.38 9.98 -9.71
CA TYR A 128 -3.78 11.09 -8.99
C TYR A 128 -2.30 11.27 -9.39
N PRO A 129 -1.97 12.25 -10.24
CA PRO A 129 -0.60 12.44 -10.75
C PRO A 129 0.46 12.71 -9.67
N GLY A 130 0.04 13.22 -8.50
CA GLY A 130 0.93 13.47 -7.36
C GLY A 130 1.33 12.22 -6.57
N ILE A 131 0.85 11.02 -6.96
CA ILE A 131 1.22 9.76 -6.32
C ILE A 131 2.59 9.27 -6.77
N LYS A 132 3.38 8.77 -5.83
CA LYS A 132 4.64 8.07 -6.07
C LYS A 132 4.37 6.58 -6.02
N SER A 133 4.06 5.99 -7.18
CA SER A 133 3.77 4.56 -7.28
C SER A 133 4.70 3.81 -8.24
N ILE A 134 5.15 2.63 -7.78
CA ILE A 134 6.09 1.75 -8.49
C ILE A 134 5.54 0.32 -8.41
N GLY A 135 5.69 -0.46 -9.49
CA GLY A 135 5.33 -1.87 -9.52
C GLY A 135 6.55 -2.75 -9.80
N TYR A 136 6.73 -3.81 -9.02
CA TYR A 136 7.77 -4.82 -9.21
C TYR A 136 7.14 -6.15 -9.61
N ASP A 137 7.58 -6.69 -10.74
CA ASP A 137 7.33 -8.07 -11.15
C ASP A 137 8.28 -8.99 -10.38
N LEU A 138 7.81 -9.48 -9.22
CA LEU A 138 8.60 -10.26 -8.28
C LEU A 138 7.77 -11.43 -7.76
N THR A 139 8.36 -12.61 -7.75
CA THR A 139 7.73 -13.84 -7.23
C THR A 139 8.12 -14.04 -5.77
N ILE A 140 7.12 -14.21 -4.90
CA ILE A 140 7.38 -14.52 -3.49
C ILE A 140 7.52 -16.04 -3.35
N PRO A 141 8.68 -16.55 -2.89
CA PRO A 141 8.88 -17.99 -2.71
C PRO A 141 7.92 -18.57 -1.68
N MET A 142 7.22 -19.63 -2.08
CA MET A 142 6.23 -20.31 -1.24
C MET A 142 6.87 -21.54 -0.57
N PRO A 143 6.81 -21.66 0.77
CA PRO A 143 7.21 -22.89 1.46
C PRO A 143 6.52 -24.13 0.88
N GLY A 144 7.25 -25.25 0.87
CA GLY A 144 6.75 -26.54 0.34
C GLY A 144 6.89 -26.72 -1.18
N HIS A 145 7.23 -25.67 -1.94
CA HIS A 145 7.48 -25.76 -3.37
C HIS A 145 8.97 -25.98 -3.67
N THR A 146 9.29 -26.93 -4.54
CA THR A 146 10.66 -27.23 -4.93
C THR A 146 11.21 -26.17 -5.89
N VAL A 147 12.38 -25.63 -5.58
CA VAL A 147 13.14 -24.72 -6.46
C VAL A 147 14.14 -25.55 -7.26
N SER A 148 14.14 -25.42 -8.59
CA SER A 148 15.14 -26.07 -9.44
C SER A 148 16.49 -25.38 -9.32
N ASP A 149 17.59 -26.10 -9.52
CA ASP A 149 18.95 -25.52 -9.49
C ASP A 149 19.10 -24.35 -10.48
N SER A 150 18.41 -24.41 -11.62
CA SER A 150 18.39 -23.35 -12.64
C SER A 150 17.71 -22.05 -12.19
N THR A 151 16.84 -22.10 -11.19
CA THR A 151 16.08 -20.93 -10.70
C THR A 151 16.58 -20.42 -9.36
N MET A 152 17.54 -21.10 -8.74
CA MET A 152 18.01 -20.81 -7.39
C MET A 152 18.62 -19.40 -7.25
N GLU A 153 19.42 -18.96 -8.22
CA GLU A 153 20.01 -17.62 -8.18
C GLU A 153 18.96 -16.52 -8.32
N LYS A 154 18.00 -16.68 -9.24
CA LYS A 154 16.87 -15.74 -9.38
C LYS A 154 16.04 -15.66 -8.09
N VAL A 155 15.78 -16.80 -7.45
CA VAL A 155 15.06 -16.83 -6.17
C VAL A 155 15.81 -16.07 -5.07
N LYS A 156 17.15 -16.18 -5.01
CA LYS A 156 17.95 -15.39 -4.06
C LYS A 156 17.86 -13.90 -4.36
N GLU A 157 17.93 -13.50 -5.63
CA GLU A 157 17.75 -12.11 -6.05
C GLU A 157 16.37 -11.57 -5.67
N ASP A 158 15.30 -12.33 -5.93
CA ASP A 158 13.93 -11.99 -5.56
C ASP A 158 13.76 -11.86 -4.04
N ILE A 159 14.38 -12.75 -3.25
CA ILE A 159 14.36 -12.68 -1.78
C ILE A 159 15.08 -11.41 -1.29
N ASN A 160 16.25 -11.10 -1.85
CA ASN A 160 17.01 -9.91 -1.48
C ASN A 160 16.23 -8.64 -1.82
N LEU A 161 15.64 -8.58 -3.01
CA LEU A 161 14.81 -7.45 -3.42
C LEU A 161 13.56 -7.31 -2.54
N LEU A 162 12.87 -8.41 -2.21
CA LEU A 162 11.74 -8.40 -1.28
C LEU A 162 12.15 -7.88 0.10
N HIS A 163 13.30 -8.33 0.60
CA HIS A 163 13.85 -7.88 1.88
C HIS A 163 14.14 -6.38 1.88
N ASP A 164 14.82 -5.88 0.85
CA ASP A 164 15.13 -4.47 0.70
C ASP A 164 13.87 -3.61 0.58
N LEU A 165 12.87 -4.07 -0.17
CA LEU A 165 11.58 -3.38 -0.29
C LEU A 165 10.86 -3.33 1.07
N ILE A 166 10.79 -4.45 1.80
CA ILE A 166 10.18 -4.44 3.15
C ILE A 166 10.93 -3.49 4.08
N ARG A 167 12.26 -3.48 4.03
CA ARG A 167 13.09 -2.60 4.85
C ARG A 167 12.89 -1.11 4.52
N GLN A 168 12.70 -0.77 3.25
CA GLN A 168 12.51 0.61 2.80
C GLN A 168 11.12 1.18 3.12
N HIS A 169 10.11 0.34 3.29
CA HIS A 169 8.73 0.79 3.52
C HIS A 169 8.36 0.78 5.01
N ASP A 170 7.40 1.63 5.39
CA ASP A 170 6.94 1.74 6.78
C ASP A 170 5.90 0.66 7.14
N VAL A 171 4.99 0.39 6.19
CA VAL A 171 3.85 -0.50 6.36
C VAL A 171 3.83 -1.52 5.24
N ILE A 172 3.63 -2.78 5.61
CA ILE A 172 3.54 -3.91 4.67
C ILE A 172 2.14 -4.50 4.73
N PHE A 173 1.46 -4.53 3.58
CA PHE A 173 0.19 -5.23 3.43
C PHE A 173 0.41 -6.59 2.77
N LEU A 174 0.01 -7.66 3.44
CA LEU A 174 0.00 -9.02 2.90
C LEU A 174 -1.37 -9.27 2.27
N LEU A 175 -1.42 -9.13 0.93
CA LEU A 175 -2.64 -9.20 0.12
C LEU A 175 -2.56 -10.31 -0.93
N THR A 176 -1.64 -11.25 -0.74
CA THR A 176 -1.43 -12.41 -1.61
C THR A 176 -2.59 -13.39 -1.49
N ASP A 177 -2.70 -14.26 -2.49
CA ASP A 177 -3.83 -15.17 -2.70
C ASP A 177 -3.65 -16.55 -2.07
N SER A 178 -2.49 -16.81 -1.45
CA SER A 178 -2.20 -18.07 -0.79
C SER A 178 -1.63 -17.85 0.61
N ARG A 179 -1.76 -18.86 1.46
CA ARG A 179 -1.20 -18.83 2.82
C ARG A 179 0.34 -18.88 2.79
N GLU A 180 0.90 -19.69 1.90
CA GLU A 180 2.34 -19.95 1.80
C GLU A 180 3.11 -18.69 1.42
N SER A 181 2.57 -17.92 0.47
CA SER A 181 3.17 -16.67 0.01
C SER A 181 3.24 -15.59 1.11
N ARG A 182 2.45 -15.71 2.19
CA ARG A 182 2.49 -14.78 3.32
C ARG A 182 3.58 -15.08 4.33
N TRP A 183 4.13 -16.30 4.32
CA TRP A 183 5.07 -16.74 5.35
C TRP A 183 6.36 -15.93 5.34
N LEU A 184 7.06 -15.88 4.21
CA LEU A 184 8.35 -15.19 4.11
C LEU A 184 8.23 -13.69 4.43
N PRO A 185 7.28 -12.93 3.84
CA PRO A 185 7.07 -11.53 4.21
C PRO A 185 6.74 -11.33 5.69
N THR A 186 6.01 -12.25 6.32
CA THR A 186 5.69 -12.18 7.76
C THR A 186 6.96 -12.27 8.60
N VAL A 187 7.85 -13.20 8.26
CA VAL A 187 9.12 -13.36 8.96
C VAL A 187 10.01 -12.13 8.79
N ILE A 188 10.17 -11.65 7.55
CA ILE A 188 10.98 -10.46 7.26
C ILE A 188 10.42 -9.23 7.98
N GLY A 189 9.10 -9.00 7.92
CA GLY A 189 8.48 -7.87 8.59
C GLY A 189 8.65 -7.88 10.11
N ALA A 190 8.66 -9.08 10.74
CA ALA A 190 8.94 -9.22 12.17
C ALA A 190 10.40 -8.89 12.51
N VAL A 191 11.36 -9.32 11.66
CA VAL A 191 12.79 -9.04 11.83
C VAL A 191 13.11 -7.56 11.63
N GLU A 192 12.54 -6.94 10.61
CA GLU A 192 12.70 -5.52 10.27
C GLU A 192 11.78 -4.59 11.10
N GLN A 193 11.05 -5.15 12.06
CA GLN A 193 10.17 -4.42 13.00
C GLN A 193 9.13 -3.52 12.30
N LYS A 194 8.54 -4.01 11.21
CA LYS A 194 7.57 -3.28 10.40
C LYS A 194 6.14 -3.48 10.88
N ILE A 195 5.27 -2.50 10.61
CA ILE A 195 3.83 -2.70 10.74
C ILE A 195 3.39 -3.60 9.60
N VAL A 196 2.95 -4.81 9.93
CA VAL A 196 2.44 -5.78 8.94
C VAL A 196 0.94 -5.99 9.15
N LEU A 197 0.18 -5.75 8.08
CA LEU A 197 -1.27 -5.98 8.02
C LEU A 197 -1.55 -7.11 7.05
N CYS A 198 -2.09 -8.21 7.56
CA CYS A 198 -2.52 -9.34 6.76
C CYS A 198 -4.01 -9.23 6.49
N CYS A 199 -4.40 -9.28 5.22
CA CYS A 199 -5.80 -9.34 4.82
C CYS A 199 -6.02 -10.57 3.95
N ALA A 200 -6.99 -11.39 4.34
CA ALA A 200 -7.34 -12.63 3.68
C ALA A 200 -8.86 -12.70 3.48
N VAL A 201 -9.28 -13.33 2.39
CA VAL A 201 -10.70 -13.43 2.01
C VAL A 201 -11.05 -14.88 1.72
N GLY A 202 -12.21 -15.29 2.21
CA GLY A 202 -12.90 -16.50 1.82
C GLY A 202 -14.10 -16.17 0.94
N PHE A 203 -14.97 -17.17 0.71
CA PHE A 203 -16.15 -16.99 -0.13
C PHE A 203 -17.08 -15.86 0.35
N ASP A 204 -17.43 -15.86 1.64
CA ASP A 204 -18.36 -14.92 2.29
C ASP A 204 -17.82 -14.29 3.57
N SER A 205 -16.56 -14.55 3.89
CA SER A 205 -15.88 -14.11 5.10
C SER A 205 -14.52 -13.51 4.77
N TYR A 206 -13.95 -12.76 5.71
CA TYR A 206 -12.62 -12.18 5.59
C TYR A 206 -11.96 -12.09 6.97
N VAL A 207 -10.64 -12.02 6.98
CA VAL A 207 -9.85 -11.83 8.20
C VAL A 207 -8.82 -10.73 7.97
N ILE A 208 -8.69 -9.85 8.96
CA ILE A 208 -7.75 -8.74 8.96
C ILE A 208 -6.97 -8.84 10.27
N ILE A 209 -5.65 -8.95 10.17
CA ILE A 209 -4.78 -9.15 11.32
C ILE A 209 -3.64 -8.15 11.24
N ARG A 210 -3.43 -7.39 12.32
CA ARG A 210 -2.16 -6.67 12.52
C ARG A 210 -1.20 -7.58 13.27
N HIS A 211 0.02 -7.71 12.76
CA HIS A 211 1.05 -8.47 13.47
C HIS A 211 1.61 -7.67 14.65
N GLY A 212 2.08 -8.38 15.67
CA GLY A 212 2.89 -7.76 16.71
C GLY A 212 4.25 -7.32 16.18
N ILE A 213 4.79 -6.25 16.75
CA ILE A 213 6.12 -5.73 16.42
C ILE A 213 7.10 -6.16 17.52
N PRO A 214 7.94 -7.19 17.29
CA PRO A 214 8.83 -7.69 18.33
C PRO A 214 9.84 -6.61 18.74
N THR A 215 9.91 -6.33 20.04
CA THR A 215 10.89 -5.40 20.62
C THR A 215 11.90 -6.17 21.45
N LYS A 216 13.17 -5.77 21.45
CA LYS A 216 14.26 -6.48 22.17
C LYS A 216 13.99 -6.62 23.68
N GLU A 217 13.19 -5.73 24.25
CA GLU A 217 12.81 -5.72 25.67
C GLU A 217 11.66 -6.68 26.04
N SER A 218 11.02 -7.32 25.04
CA SER A 218 9.82 -8.15 25.24
C SER A 218 10.05 -9.46 26.00
N ASN A 219 11.31 -9.85 26.22
CA ASN A 219 11.71 -11.05 26.97
C ASN A 219 11.67 -10.87 28.50
N SER A 220 11.37 -9.68 29.02
CA SER A 220 11.10 -9.48 30.44
C SER A 220 9.68 -9.99 30.80
N SER A 221 9.64 -11.22 31.27
CA SER A 221 8.44 -11.92 31.77
C SER A 221 7.99 -11.37 33.12
N SER A 222 7.52 -10.12 33.18
CA SER A 222 6.63 -9.70 34.27
C SER A 222 5.21 -10.11 33.92
N THR A 223 4.84 -11.34 34.28
CA THR A 223 3.47 -11.86 34.19
C THR A 223 2.59 -11.18 35.24
N THR A 224 2.30 -9.89 35.03
CA THR A 224 1.13 -9.27 35.63
C THR A 224 -0.01 -9.51 34.65
N TYR A 225 -1.05 -10.26 35.04
CA TYR A 225 -2.25 -10.44 34.24
C TYR A 225 -2.92 -9.09 34.02
N LYS A 226 -2.51 -8.39 32.97
CA LYS A 226 -3.20 -7.20 32.48
C LYS A 226 -4.32 -7.69 31.55
N ASN A 227 -5.49 -7.05 31.64
CA ASN A 227 -6.64 -7.34 30.76
C ASN A 227 -6.40 -6.95 29.28
N TYR A 228 -5.18 -6.53 28.93
CA TYR A 228 -4.80 -6.13 27.58
C TYR A 228 -3.40 -6.65 27.23
N LEU A 229 -3.25 -7.18 26.03
CA LEU A 229 -1.96 -7.55 25.44
C LEU A 229 -1.36 -6.32 24.75
N PRO A 230 -0.11 -5.93 25.07
CA PRO A 230 0.53 -4.82 24.41
C PRO A 230 0.78 -5.14 22.93
N GLY A 231 0.72 -4.12 22.06
CA GLY A 231 0.76 -4.29 20.61
C GLY A 231 2.01 -5.00 20.09
N ASN A 232 3.13 -4.90 20.81
CA ASN A 232 4.39 -5.58 20.50
C ASN A 232 4.37 -7.10 20.76
N LYS A 233 3.41 -7.60 21.56
CA LYS A 233 3.29 -9.02 21.94
C LYS A 233 2.13 -9.73 21.23
N LEU A 234 1.53 -9.11 20.22
CA LEU A 234 0.48 -9.74 19.43
C LEU A 234 1.05 -10.84 18.54
N GLY A 235 0.26 -11.91 18.34
CA GLY A 235 0.58 -12.95 17.39
C GLY A 235 0.53 -12.45 15.94
N CYS A 236 1.25 -13.13 15.06
CA CYS A 236 1.07 -12.96 13.62
C CYS A 236 -0.01 -13.89 13.07
N TYR A 237 -0.30 -13.81 11.77
CA TYR A 237 -1.23 -14.69 11.06
C TYR A 237 -0.98 -16.18 11.34
N PHE A 238 0.27 -16.60 11.56
CA PHE A 238 0.64 -18.00 11.79
C PHE A 238 0.64 -18.43 13.27
N CYS A 239 0.49 -17.52 14.24
CA CYS A 239 0.60 -17.87 15.66
C CYS A 239 -0.58 -18.68 16.20
N ASN A 240 -1.74 -18.59 15.56
CA ASN A 240 -2.93 -19.38 15.93
C ASN A 240 -3.04 -20.69 15.12
N ASP A 241 -2.07 -20.96 14.25
CA ASP A 241 -2.09 -22.16 13.43
C ASP A 241 -1.33 -23.31 14.11
N ILE A 242 -1.89 -24.51 14.02
CA ILE A 242 -1.32 -25.74 14.59
C ILE A 242 -0.50 -26.47 13.52
N VAL A 243 -0.57 -26.06 12.25
CA VAL A 243 0.11 -26.69 11.12
C VAL A 243 1.11 -25.69 10.50
N ALA A 244 2.32 -26.16 10.17
CA ALA A 244 3.26 -25.36 9.40
C ALA A 244 2.69 -25.02 8.01
N PRO A 245 3.03 -23.88 7.39
CA PRO A 245 2.65 -23.60 6.01
C PRO A 245 3.35 -24.61 5.09
N VAL A 246 2.56 -25.56 4.57
CA VAL A 246 2.92 -26.55 3.54
C VAL A 246 1.91 -26.36 2.40
N ASP A 247 2.23 -26.83 1.19
CA ASP A 247 1.39 -26.70 -0.01
C ASP A 247 -0.10 -26.97 0.26
N SER A 248 -0.90 -25.90 0.34
CA SER A 248 -2.35 -25.95 0.60
C SER A 248 -3.19 -25.94 -0.67
N SER A 249 -2.58 -26.10 -1.86
CA SER A 249 -3.31 -26.18 -3.14
C SER A 249 -4.29 -27.35 -3.22
N ILE A 250 -4.25 -28.27 -2.25
CA ILE A 250 -5.00 -29.53 -2.27
C ILE A 250 -6.26 -29.55 -1.37
N ASP A 251 -6.43 -28.70 -0.32
CA ASP A 251 -7.44 -29.08 0.73
C ASP A 251 -8.21 -28.01 1.58
N ARG A 252 -8.34 -26.71 1.25
CA ARG A 252 -9.16 -25.77 2.11
C ARG A 252 -9.90 -24.63 1.38
N THR A 253 -10.92 -24.04 2.03
CA THR A 253 -11.82 -22.99 1.47
C THR A 253 -11.44 -21.54 1.79
N LEU A 254 -10.69 -21.28 2.86
CA LEU A 254 -10.19 -19.95 3.23
C LEU A 254 -8.76 -19.81 2.68
N ASP A 255 -8.48 -18.74 1.94
CA ASP A 255 -7.21 -18.52 1.21
C ASP A 255 -6.91 -19.48 0.05
N GLN A 256 -7.91 -20.18 -0.49
CA GLN A 256 -7.80 -20.74 -1.84
C GLN A 256 -8.38 -19.76 -2.86
N GLN A 257 -7.52 -19.28 -3.75
CA GLN A 257 -7.84 -18.53 -4.97
C GLN A 257 -8.90 -17.42 -4.77
N CYS A 258 -8.43 -16.20 -4.51
CA CYS A 258 -9.21 -14.96 -4.36
C CYS A 258 -10.18 -14.62 -5.53
N THR A 259 -10.33 -15.48 -6.53
CA THR A 259 -11.24 -15.39 -7.67
C THR A 259 -12.67 -15.81 -7.34
N VAL A 260 -12.88 -16.71 -6.37
CA VAL A 260 -14.22 -17.24 -6.03
C VAL A 260 -14.72 -16.67 -4.70
N THR A 261 -14.79 -15.34 -4.60
CA THR A 261 -15.36 -14.64 -3.45
C THR A 261 -16.57 -13.80 -3.85
N ARG A 262 -17.50 -13.57 -2.92
CA ARG A 262 -18.57 -12.59 -3.11
C ARG A 262 -17.94 -11.21 -3.34
N PRO A 263 -18.31 -10.48 -4.41
CA PRO A 263 -17.56 -9.29 -4.84
C PRO A 263 -17.41 -8.19 -3.78
N GLY A 264 -18.41 -7.99 -2.91
CA GLY A 264 -18.37 -6.96 -1.86
C GLY A 264 -17.41 -7.26 -0.71
N ILE A 265 -16.99 -8.52 -0.52
CA ILE A 265 -16.14 -8.94 0.60
C ILE A 265 -14.76 -8.26 0.53
N SER A 266 -14.17 -8.22 -0.65
CA SER A 266 -12.86 -7.61 -0.84
C SER A 266 -12.88 -6.10 -0.57
N MET A 267 -13.97 -5.41 -0.90
CA MET A 267 -14.13 -3.98 -0.64
C MET A 267 -14.21 -3.71 0.87
N MET A 268 -15.03 -4.48 1.60
CA MET A 268 -15.13 -4.36 3.06
C MET A 268 -13.80 -4.66 3.74
N ALA A 269 -13.16 -5.76 3.35
CA ALA A 269 -11.90 -6.19 3.93
C ALA A 269 -10.79 -5.15 3.70
N SER A 270 -10.73 -4.58 2.48
CA SER A 270 -9.75 -3.55 2.13
C SER A 270 -9.98 -2.25 2.88
N ALA A 271 -11.24 -1.79 2.96
CA ALA A 271 -11.59 -0.58 3.69
C ALA A 271 -11.22 -0.71 5.18
N LEU A 272 -11.64 -1.81 5.83
CA LEU A 272 -11.32 -2.05 7.23
C LEU A 272 -9.82 -2.22 7.49
N SER A 273 -9.07 -2.78 6.54
CA SER A 273 -7.61 -2.90 6.66
C SER A 273 -6.92 -1.54 6.67
N VAL A 274 -7.38 -0.61 5.82
CA VAL A 274 -6.84 0.75 5.78
C VAL A 274 -7.30 1.57 6.99
N GLU A 275 -8.56 1.47 7.40
CA GLU A 275 -9.04 2.14 8.62
C GLU A 275 -8.31 1.63 9.87
N LEU A 276 -8.00 0.33 9.93
CA LEU A 276 -7.16 -0.23 10.99
C LEU A 276 -5.75 0.37 10.97
N LEU A 277 -5.14 0.52 9.79
CA LEU A 277 -3.86 1.20 9.67
C LEU A 277 -3.94 2.62 10.21
N VAL A 278 -4.90 3.42 9.73
CA VAL A 278 -5.05 4.81 10.15
C VAL A 278 -5.23 4.87 11.66
N SER A 279 -6.08 4.02 12.24
CA SER A 279 -6.27 3.96 13.70
C SER A 279 -4.98 3.63 14.46
N ILE A 280 -4.15 2.70 13.97
CA ILE A 280 -2.84 2.38 14.58
C ILE A 280 -1.92 3.59 14.56
N ILE A 281 -1.88 4.31 13.44
CA ILE A 281 -0.96 5.41 13.20
C ILE A 281 -1.34 6.64 14.03
N GLN A 282 -2.64 6.86 14.20
CA GLN A 282 -3.19 7.94 15.02
C GLN A 282 -3.22 7.61 16.52
N HIS A 283 -2.87 6.37 16.91
CA HIS A 283 -2.96 5.96 18.30
C HIS A 283 -1.88 6.65 19.15
N PRO A 284 -2.22 7.24 20.32
CA PRO A 284 -1.25 7.97 21.16
C PRO A 284 -0.06 7.13 21.68
N LEU A 285 -0.20 5.80 21.70
CA LEU A 285 0.81 4.84 22.18
C LEU A 285 1.54 4.10 21.05
N ARG A 286 1.66 4.73 19.87
CA ARG A 286 2.34 4.15 18.71
C ARG A 286 3.80 3.80 19.00
#